data_AF-A0AAN9BVP3-F1
#
_entry.id   AF-A0AAN9BVP3-F1
#
_cell.length_a   1.000
_cell.length_b   1.000
_cell.length_c   1.000
_cell.angle_alpha   90.00
_cell.angle_beta   90.00
_cell.angle_gamma   90.00
#
_symmetry.space_group_name_H-M   'P 1'
#
loop_
_entity.id
_entity.type
_entity.pdbx_description
1 polymer ?
#
loop_
_entity_poly.entity_id
_entity_poly.type
_entity_poly.pdbx_seq_one_letter_code
_entity_poly.pdbx_strand_id
1 'polypeptide(L)'
;MEQPNHCQSYREAKTLIKHRWKEKFTNKTSGYKPQQDPLHLLSRAEQAIIFRLRTGHCCLKAHLRRIGVAESATCDCGEGDQTPEHVLQACPLLDQLRIQTWPDPTDLRTKMWGALEDLERTSMFMASSRFRV
;
A
#
# COMPACT_ATOMS: atom_id res chain seq x y z
N MET A 1 48.75 -13.76 22.40
CA MET A 1 47.89 -14.52 21.47
C MET A 1 47.09 -13.50 20.67
N GLU A 2 47.58 -13.13 19.49
CA GLU A 2 46.91 -12.15 18.62
C GLU A 2 45.74 -12.83 17.90
N GLN A 3 44.56 -12.23 17.96
CA GLN A 3 43.44 -12.65 17.10
C GLN A 3 43.81 -12.35 15.65
N PRO A 4 43.66 -13.29 14.70
CA PRO A 4 44.01 -13.02 13.31
C PRO A 4 43.07 -11.95 12.75
N ASN A 5 43.67 -10.88 12.22
CA ASN A 5 43.00 -9.86 11.43
C ASN A 5 42.33 -10.53 10.23
N HIS A 6 41.07 -10.93 10.37
CA HIS A 6 40.28 -11.46 9.29
C HIS A 6 40.00 -10.34 8.30
N CYS A 7 40.86 -10.23 7.28
CA CYS A 7 40.65 -9.37 6.13
C CYS A 7 39.45 -9.91 5.36
N GLN A 8 38.25 -9.46 5.73
CA GLN A 8 37.03 -9.79 5.01
C GLN A 8 37.20 -9.41 3.54
N SER A 9 37.09 -10.39 2.67
CA SER A 9 37.05 -10.14 1.24
C SER A 9 35.83 -9.27 0.91
N TYR A 10 35.94 -8.45 -0.15
CA TYR A 10 34.81 -7.66 -0.65
C TYR A 10 33.55 -8.51 -0.87
N ARG A 11 33.72 -9.76 -1.34
CA ARG A 11 32.62 -10.70 -1.57
C ARG A 11 31.90 -11.07 -0.27
N GLU A 12 32.65 -11.34 0.80
CA GLU A 12 32.09 -11.62 2.13
C GLU A 12 31.38 -10.39 2.69
N ALA A 13 32.04 -9.23 2.68
CA ALA A 13 31.44 -7.98 3.16
C ALA A 13 30.13 -7.65 2.43
N LYS A 14 30.11 -7.78 1.09
CA LYS A 14 28.91 -7.58 0.27
C LYS A 14 27.80 -8.58 0.59
N THR A 15 28.16 -9.84 0.87
CA THR A 15 27.19 -10.89 1.23
C THR A 15 26.56 -10.59 2.58
N LEU A 16 27.37 -10.21 3.58
CA LEU A 16 26.90 -9.83 4.91
C LEU A 16 25.99 -8.59 4.88
N ILE A 17 26.31 -7.60 4.05
CA ILE A 17 25.46 -6.41 3.86
C ILE A 17 24.12 -6.80 3.25
N LYS A 18 24.13 -7.61 2.17
CA LYS A 18 22.91 -8.09 1.53
C LYS A 18 22.03 -8.92 2.47
N HIS A 19 22.63 -9.81 3.26
CA HIS A 19 21.91 -10.62 4.25
C HIS A 19 21.24 -9.76 5.31
N ARG A 20 22.02 -8.87 5.94
CA ARG A 20 21.49 -7.94 6.96
C ARG A 20 20.37 -7.06 6.40
N TRP A 21 20.52 -6.57 5.17
CA TRP A 21 19.47 -5.81 4.52
C TRP A 21 18.21 -6.66 4.30
N LYS A 22 18.37 -7.88 3.80
CA LYS A 22 17.26 -8.80 3.54
C LYS A 22 16.51 -9.15 4.83
N GLU A 23 17.20 -9.49 5.91
CA GLU A 23 16.57 -9.76 7.21
C GLU A 23 15.81 -8.55 7.74
N LYS A 24 16.45 -7.37 7.75
CA LYS A 24 15.80 -6.13 8.19
C LYS A 24 14.58 -5.82 7.34
N PHE A 25 14.67 -6.00 6.03
CA PHE A 25 13.56 -5.77 5.11
C PHE A 25 12.43 -6.75 5.37
N THR A 26 12.70 -8.07 5.41
CA THR A 26 11.71 -9.11 5.67
C THR A 26 10.97 -8.90 7.00
N ASN A 27 11.70 -8.54 8.07
CA ASN A 27 11.09 -8.25 9.36
C ASN A 27 10.20 -6.99 9.31
N LYS A 28 10.64 -5.95 8.60
CA LYS A 28 9.89 -4.69 8.47
C LYS A 28 8.62 -4.84 7.61
N THR A 29 8.67 -5.67 6.57
CA THR A 29 7.58 -5.83 5.60
C THR A 29 6.73 -7.07 5.84
N SER A 30 6.87 -7.70 7.02
CA SER A 30 6.14 -8.92 7.39
C SER A 30 6.26 -10.03 6.32
N GLY A 31 7.42 -10.14 5.69
CA GLY A 31 7.67 -11.15 4.66
C GLY A 31 7.16 -10.84 3.26
N TYR A 32 6.82 -9.58 2.95
CA TYR A 32 6.45 -9.16 1.59
C TYR A 32 7.51 -9.57 0.55
N LYS A 33 7.06 -10.25 -0.51
CA LYS A 33 7.88 -10.68 -1.64
C LYS A 33 7.40 -10.00 -2.92
N PRO A 34 8.18 -9.07 -3.50
CA PRO A 34 7.79 -8.38 -4.74
C PRO A 34 7.46 -9.32 -5.90
N GLN A 35 8.08 -10.51 -5.95
CA GLN A 35 7.82 -11.50 -7.00
C GLN A 35 6.40 -12.08 -6.96
N GLN A 36 5.72 -11.99 -5.80
CA GLN A 36 4.37 -12.49 -5.61
C GLN A 36 3.31 -11.39 -5.80
N ASP A 37 3.74 -10.15 -6.01
CA ASP A 37 2.86 -9.00 -6.11
C ASP A 37 2.55 -8.68 -7.58
N PRO A 38 1.28 -8.82 -8.02
CA PRO A 38 0.90 -8.58 -9.40
C PRO A 38 0.90 -7.10 -9.78
N LEU A 39 1.27 -6.18 -8.87
CA LEU A 39 1.37 -4.74 -9.12
C LEU A 39 2.09 -4.40 -10.44
N HIS A 40 3.16 -5.12 -10.79
CA HIS A 40 3.95 -4.85 -11.99
C HIS A 40 3.22 -5.16 -13.32
N LEU A 41 2.10 -5.88 -13.27
CA LEU A 41 1.27 -6.22 -14.43
C LEU A 41 0.22 -5.15 -14.74
N LEU A 42 -0.08 -4.28 -13.78
CA LEU A 42 -1.02 -3.16 -13.94
C LEU A 42 -0.47 -2.07 -14.88
N SER A 43 -1.34 -1.24 -15.44
CA SER A 43 -0.92 -0.02 -16.13
C SER A 43 -0.25 0.96 -15.16
N ARG A 44 0.50 1.93 -15.70
CA ARG A 44 1.21 2.94 -14.88
C ARG A 44 0.26 3.75 -13.97
N ALA A 45 -0.95 4.03 -14.44
CA ALA A 45 -1.95 4.77 -13.67
C ALA A 45 -2.47 3.93 -12.49
N GLU A 46 -2.82 2.67 -12.75
CA GLU A 46 -3.30 1.73 -11.74
C GLU A 46 -2.22 1.42 -10.70
N GLN A 47 -0.97 1.23 -11.14
CA GLN A 47 0.18 1.09 -10.25
C GLN A 47 0.30 2.26 -9.28
N ALA A 48 0.16 3.50 -9.79
CA ALA A 48 0.24 4.69 -8.96
C ALA A 48 -0.88 4.74 -7.92
N ILE A 49 -2.11 4.39 -8.30
CA ILE A 49 -3.25 4.31 -7.39
C ILE A 49 -2.97 3.30 -6.27
N ILE A 50 -2.66 2.05 -6.62
CA ILE A 50 -2.42 0.98 -5.64
C ILE A 50 -1.23 1.30 -4.74
N PHE A 51 -0.14 1.83 -5.29
CA PHE A 51 1.03 2.23 -4.51
C PHE A 51 0.71 3.34 -3.50
N ARG A 52 -0.05 4.36 -3.91
CA ARG A 52 -0.45 5.47 -3.02
C ARG A 52 -1.39 5.00 -1.92
N LEU A 53 -2.32 4.09 -2.22
CA LEU A 53 -3.18 3.47 -1.21
C LEU A 53 -2.35 2.68 -0.19
N ARG A 54 -1.45 1.79 -0.65
CA ARG A 54 -0.61 0.94 0.21
C ARG A 54 0.33 1.72 1.12
N THR A 55 0.86 2.83 0.62
CA THR A 55 1.80 3.67 1.38
C THR A 55 1.11 4.77 2.18
N GLY A 56 -0.19 4.98 2.00
CA GLY A 56 -0.93 6.08 2.62
C GLY A 56 -0.47 7.48 2.19
N HIS A 57 0.24 7.57 1.05
CA HIS A 57 0.67 8.82 0.38
C HIS A 57 -0.28 9.16 -0.79
N CYS A 58 -1.57 9.19 -0.48
CA CYS A 58 -2.65 9.48 -1.42
C CYS A 58 -3.25 10.87 -1.12
N CYS A 59 -3.95 11.48 -2.08
CA CYS A 59 -4.58 12.79 -1.86
C CYS A 59 -5.87 12.76 -1.00
N LEU A 60 -6.04 11.75 -0.14
CA LEU A 60 -7.14 11.69 0.83
C LEU A 60 -6.89 12.63 2.01
N LYS A 61 -7.96 13.16 2.62
CA LYS A 61 -7.89 14.15 3.71
C LYS A 61 -7.04 13.68 4.89
N ALA A 62 -7.04 12.40 5.24
CA ALA A 62 -6.18 11.89 6.31
C ALA A 62 -4.68 12.08 6.01
N HIS A 63 -4.25 11.93 4.74
CA HIS A 63 -2.88 12.25 4.36
C HIS A 63 -2.64 13.75 4.31
N LEU A 64 -3.55 14.50 3.67
CA LEU A 64 -3.41 15.95 3.52
C LEU A 64 -3.33 16.65 4.87
N ARG A 65 -4.10 16.20 5.87
CA ARG A 65 -4.03 16.68 7.25
C ARG A 65 -2.67 16.38 7.88
N ARG A 66 -2.16 15.17 7.71
CA ARG A 66 -0.87 14.73 8.26
C ARG A 66 0.30 15.57 7.75
N ILE A 67 0.23 16.04 6.50
CA ILE A 67 1.25 16.90 5.88
C ILE A 67 0.95 18.41 5.99
N GLY A 68 -0.09 18.81 6.73
CA GLY A 68 -0.43 20.21 6.96
C GLY A 68 -1.10 20.94 5.78
N VAL A 69 -1.59 20.20 4.78
CA VAL A 69 -2.30 20.77 3.61
C VAL A 69 -3.80 20.92 3.87
N ALA A 70 -4.41 20.02 4.65
CA ALA A 70 -5.83 20.09 5.00
C ALA A 70 -6.05 20.38 6.49
N GLU A 71 -7.11 21.13 6.79
CA GLU A 71 -7.50 21.48 8.16
C GLU A 71 -8.19 20.33 8.92
N SER A 72 -8.68 19.31 8.21
CA SER A 72 -9.31 18.15 8.85
C SER A 72 -9.05 16.88 8.04
N ALA A 73 -8.92 15.76 8.76
CA ALA A 73 -8.86 14.43 8.19
C ALA A 73 -10.26 13.84 7.90
N THR A 74 -11.32 14.44 8.45
CA THR A 74 -12.69 13.91 8.43
C THR A 74 -13.25 13.80 7.01
N CYS A 75 -13.80 12.64 6.70
CA CYS A 75 -14.51 12.38 5.46
C CYS A 75 -15.84 13.16 5.40
N ASP A 76 -16.27 13.53 4.20
CA ASP A 76 -17.53 14.28 4.01
C ASP A 76 -18.77 13.47 4.41
N CYS A 77 -18.65 12.16 4.61
CA CYS A 77 -19.74 11.33 5.14
C CYS A 77 -19.98 11.54 6.65
N GLY A 78 -19.02 12.15 7.37
CA GLY A 78 -19.14 12.39 8.81
C GLY A 78 -18.79 11.20 9.72
N GLU A 79 -18.55 10.00 9.18
CA GLU A 79 -18.36 8.77 9.99
C GLU A 79 -16.90 8.44 10.33
N GLY A 80 -15.97 9.36 10.10
CA GLY A 80 -14.56 9.20 10.49
C GLY A 80 -13.58 9.88 9.56
N ASP A 81 -12.31 9.55 9.72
CA ASP A 81 -11.25 10.07 8.87
C ASP A 81 -11.28 9.44 7.48
N GLN A 82 -11.00 10.25 6.45
CA GLN A 82 -10.89 9.80 5.08
C GLN A 82 -9.56 9.07 4.86
N THR A 83 -9.49 7.84 5.33
CA THR A 83 -8.36 6.92 5.11
C THR A 83 -8.64 5.98 3.92
N PRO A 84 -7.61 5.34 3.33
CA PRO A 84 -7.82 4.29 2.34
C PRO A 84 -8.75 3.18 2.85
N GLU A 85 -8.59 2.80 4.13
CA GLU A 85 -9.45 1.82 4.79
C GLU A 85 -10.92 2.27 4.81
N HIS A 86 -11.19 3.48 5.30
CA HIS A 86 -12.54 4.03 5.33
C HIS A 86 -13.16 4.07 3.92
N VAL A 87 -12.41 4.58 2.94
CA VAL A 87 -12.86 4.71 1.55
C VAL A 87 -13.16 3.36 0.91
N LEU A 88 -12.33 2.34 1.15
CA LEU A 88 -12.47 1.00 0.54
C LEU A 88 -13.45 0.08 1.28
N GLN A 89 -13.70 0.31 2.57
CA GLN A 89 -14.48 -0.63 3.41
C GLN A 89 -15.79 -0.08 3.95
N ALA A 90 -15.89 1.21 4.28
CA ALA A 90 -16.97 1.70 5.14
C ALA A 90 -17.69 2.95 4.62
N CYS A 91 -17.09 3.74 3.72
CA CYS A 91 -17.62 5.05 3.34
C CYS A 91 -19.04 4.95 2.76
N PRO A 92 -20.07 5.49 3.43
CA PRO A 92 -21.47 5.40 2.97
C PRO A 92 -21.68 6.11 1.62
N LEU A 93 -20.91 7.18 1.38
CA LEU A 93 -20.96 7.93 0.12
C LEU A 93 -20.42 7.15 -1.09
N LEU A 94 -19.78 6.00 -0.86
CA LEU A 94 -19.28 5.11 -1.91
C LEU A 94 -19.94 3.73 -1.86
N ASP A 95 -21.01 3.55 -1.08
CA ASP A 95 -21.59 2.22 -0.82
C ASP A 95 -22.10 1.55 -2.11
N GLN A 96 -22.85 2.29 -2.94
CA GLN A 96 -23.31 1.81 -4.23
C GLN A 96 -22.15 1.41 -5.17
N LEU A 97 -21.13 2.26 -5.27
CA LEU A 97 -19.94 1.96 -6.09
C LEU A 97 -19.18 0.74 -5.54
N ARG A 98 -19.15 0.58 -4.21
CA ARG A 98 -18.50 -0.55 -3.54
C ARG A 98 -19.23 -1.84 -3.86
N ILE A 99 -20.56 -1.87 -3.74
CA ILE A 99 -21.38 -3.05 -4.07
C ILE A 99 -21.27 -3.41 -5.56
N GLN A 100 -21.23 -2.41 -6.45
CA GLN A 100 -21.04 -2.64 -7.89
C GLN A 100 -19.67 -3.23 -8.22
N THR A 101 -18.61 -2.79 -7.52
CA THR A 101 -17.23 -3.24 -7.80
C THR A 101 -16.87 -4.52 -7.05
N TRP A 102 -17.43 -4.68 -5.85
CA TRP A 102 -17.19 -5.74 -4.87
C TRP A 102 -18.54 -6.25 -4.35
N PRO A 103 -19.25 -7.08 -5.14
CA PRO A 103 -20.55 -7.61 -4.75
C PRO A 103 -20.43 -8.57 -3.55
N ASP A 104 -19.32 -9.32 -3.48
CA ASP A 104 -19.01 -10.21 -2.38
C ASP A 104 -18.23 -9.48 -1.28
N PRO A 105 -18.44 -9.83 0.01
CA PRO A 105 -17.67 -9.27 1.11
C PRO A 105 -16.17 -9.57 0.98
N THR A 106 -15.39 -8.56 0.61
CA THR A 106 -13.93 -8.66 0.47
C THR A 106 -13.21 -7.79 1.50
N ASP A 107 -12.26 -8.39 2.21
CA ASP A 107 -11.45 -7.71 3.22
C ASP A 107 -10.46 -6.70 2.61
N LEU A 108 -9.93 -5.80 3.45
CA LEU A 108 -9.07 -4.70 3.00
C LEU A 108 -7.74 -5.23 2.43
N ARG A 109 -7.20 -6.31 3.00
CA ARG A 109 -5.93 -6.87 2.56
C ARG A 109 -6.07 -7.46 1.17
N THR A 110 -7.16 -8.14 0.86
CA THR A 110 -7.41 -8.65 -0.50
C THR A 110 -7.58 -7.50 -1.50
N LYS A 111 -8.33 -6.43 -1.17
CA LYS A 111 -8.45 -5.25 -2.04
C LYS A 111 -7.09 -4.60 -2.35
N MET A 112 -6.21 -4.49 -1.35
CA MET A 112 -4.93 -3.79 -1.52
C MET A 112 -3.77 -4.69 -1.98
N TRP A 113 -3.75 -5.98 -1.62
CA TRP A 113 -2.62 -6.90 -1.80
C TRP A 113 -3.03 -8.26 -2.40
N GLY A 114 -4.22 -8.35 -2.98
CA GLY A 114 -4.77 -9.56 -3.59
C GLY A 114 -4.19 -9.87 -4.97
N ALA A 115 -4.96 -10.64 -5.74
CA ALA A 115 -4.62 -11.01 -7.11
C ALA A 115 -4.70 -9.81 -8.07
N LEU A 116 -4.27 -10.00 -9.32
CA LEU A 116 -4.30 -8.95 -10.33
C LEU A 116 -5.70 -8.33 -10.47
N GLU A 117 -6.73 -9.17 -10.59
CA GLU A 117 -8.12 -8.72 -10.70
C GLU A 117 -8.56 -7.87 -9.50
N ASP A 118 -8.06 -8.17 -8.30
CA ASP A 118 -8.40 -7.42 -7.09
C ASP A 118 -7.79 -6.02 -7.12
N LEU A 119 -6.57 -5.91 -7.65
CA LEU A 119 -5.89 -4.63 -7.83
C LEU A 119 -6.54 -3.81 -8.96
N GLU A 120 -6.95 -4.45 -10.05
CA GLU A 120 -7.69 -3.80 -11.14
C GLU A 120 -9.04 -3.27 -10.64
N ARG A 121 -9.81 -4.08 -9.90
CA ARG A 121 -11.07 -3.66 -9.26
C ARG A 121 -10.86 -2.50 -8.30
N THR A 122 -9.83 -2.56 -7.46
CA THR A 122 -9.51 -1.47 -6.52
C THR A 122 -9.12 -0.19 -7.24
N SER A 123 -8.33 -0.30 -8.32
CA SER A 123 -7.97 0.85 -9.13
C SER A 123 -9.18 1.46 -9.83
N MET A 124 -10.04 0.62 -10.42
CA MET A 124 -11.30 1.04 -11.05
C MET A 124 -12.22 1.73 -10.04
N PHE A 125 -12.38 1.16 -8.85
CA PHE A 125 -13.15 1.76 -7.76
C PHE A 125 -12.63 3.16 -7.42
N MET A 126 -11.31 3.32 -7.27
CA MET A 126 -10.73 4.63 -6.95
C MET A 126 -10.85 5.63 -8.11
N ALA A 127 -10.67 5.18 -9.35
CA ALA A 127 -10.80 6.01 -10.54
C ALA A 127 -12.24 6.50 -10.75
N SER A 128 -13.23 5.67 -10.44
CA SER A 128 -14.65 6.03 -10.47
C SER A 128 -15.12 6.78 -9.22
N SER A 129 -14.34 6.74 -8.13
CA SER A 129 -14.62 7.52 -6.94
C SER A 129 -14.39 9.01 -7.19
N ARG A 130 -15.10 9.87 -6.46
CA ARG A 130 -14.84 11.32 -6.45
C ARG A 130 -13.49 11.70 -5.80
N PHE A 131 -12.77 10.73 -5.22
CA PHE A 131 -11.51 10.97 -4.53
C PHE A 131 -10.33 10.83 -5.48
N ARG A 132 -9.51 11.88 -5.57
CA ARG A 132 -8.23 11.78 -6.26
C ARG A 132 -7.26 11.03 -5.36
N VAL A 133 -6.60 10.00 -5.90
CA VAL A 133 -5.58 9.21 -5.21
C VAL A 133 -4.20 9.62 -5.67
#